data_AF-A0A9D3Z3Q5-F1
#
_entry.id   AF-A0A9D3Z3Q5-F1
#
_cell.length_a   1.000
_cell.length_b   1.000
_cell.length_c   1.000
_cell.angle_alpha   90.00
_cell.angle_beta   90.00
_cell.angle_gamma   90.00
#
_symmetry.space_group_name_H-M   'P 1'
#
loop_
_entity.id
_entity.type
_entity.pdbx_description
1 polymer ?
#
loop_
_entity_poly.entity_id
_entity_poly.type
_entity_poly.pdbx_seq_one_letter_code
_entity_poly.pdbx_strand_id
1 'polypeptide(L)' 'MRYCREHGGHLVHVDSAQENNYINYYAVALTYEMLWIGLTDLMAENQYMWIDDISEAHFTDWAQGQSNGGLEDCILL' A
#
# COMPACT_ATOMS: atom_id res chain seq x y z
N MET A 1 -6.14 8.93 2.84
CA MET A 1 -5.62 9.83 1.80
C MET A 1 -5.58 11.32 2.18
N ARG A 2 -6.70 11.94 2.62
CA ARG A 2 -6.77 13.38 2.89
C ARG A 2 -5.76 13.86 3.95
N TYR A 3 -5.65 13.13 5.06
CA TYR A 3 -4.79 13.50 6.18
C TYR A 3 -3.31 13.67 5.79
N CYS A 4 -2.72 12.68 5.09
CA CYS A 4 -1.31 12.76 4.66
C CYS A 4 -1.07 13.97 3.75
N ARG A 5 -1.98 14.23 2.81
CA ARG A 5 -1.88 15.37 1.88
C ARG A 5 -1.99 16.72 2.58
N GLU A 6 -2.87 16.85 3.57
CA GLU A 6 -2.98 18.06 4.38
C GLU A 6 -1.71 18.36 5.19
N HIS A 7 -0.85 17.36 5.40
CA HIS A 7 0.44 17.49 6.08
C HIS A 7 1.65 17.45 5.12
N GLY A 8 1.42 17.62 3.81
CA GLY A 8 2.50 17.69 2.81
C GLY A 8 3.11 16.34 2.41
N GLY A 9 2.44 15.22 2.71
CA GLY A 9 2.87 13.88 2.33
C GLY A 9 1.78 13.08 1.58
N HIS A 10 2.02 11.79 1.39
CA HIS A 10 1.08 10.83 0.80
C HIS A 10 1.06 9.53 1.62
N LEU A 11 0.17 8.59 1.26
CA LEU A 11 0.30 7.23 1.79
C LEU A 11 1.56 6.59 1.23
N VAL A 12 2.18 5.71 2.00
CA VAL A 12 3.51 5.17 1.67
C VAL A 12 3.49 4.41 0.34
N HIS A 13 4.51 4.67 -0.47
CA HIS A 13 4.85 3.95 -1.70
C HIS A 13 5.90 2.88 -1.33
N VAL A 14 5.79 1.66 -1.87
CA VAL A 14 6.71 0.56 -1.51
C VAL A 14 7.27 -0.09 -2.77
N ASP A 15 8.54 0.15 -3.05
CA ASP A 15 9.21 -0.33 -4.27
C ASP A 15 10.05 -1.59 -4.06
N SER A 16 10.22 -2.03 -2.82
CA SER A 16 11.12 -3.14 -2.51
C SER A 16 10.76 -3.89 -1.23
N ALA A 17 11.22 -5.14 -1.16
CA ALA A 17 11.12 -5.95 0.05
C ALA A 17 11.84 -5.32 1.24
N GLN A 18 12.94 -4.59 1.01
CA GLN A 18 13.69 -3.89 2.05
C GLN A 18 12.85 -2.77 2.67
N GLU A 19 12.17 -1.99 1.84
CA GLU A 19 11.24 -0.94 2.30
C GLU A 19 10.02 -1.55 3.01
N ASN A 20 9.43 -2.61 2.45
CA ASN A 20 8.32 -3.32 3.06
C ASN A 20 8.66 -3.82 4.47
N ASN A 21 9.85 -4.44 4.62
CA ASN A 21 10.36 -4.92 5.90
C ASN A 21 10.65 -3.78 6.89
N TYR A 22 11.18 -2.66 6.40
CA TYR A 22 11.46 -1.49 7.22
C TYR A 22 10.16 -0.92 7.80
N ILE A 23 9.12 -0.75 6.98
CA ILE A 23 7.81 -0.25 7.43
C ILE A 23 7.18 -1.22 8.44
N ASN A 24 7.17 -2.52 8.14
CA ASN A 24 6.66 -3.56 9.04
C ASN A 24 7.34 -3.54 10.41
N TYR A 25 8.68 -3.40 10.44
CA TYR A 25 9.44 -3.32 11.68
C TYR A 25 8.94 -2.17 12.59
N TYR A 26 8.71 -0.98 12.01
CA TYR A 26 8.18 0.16 12.78
C TYR A 26 6.71 0.01 13.14
N ALA A 27 5.89 -0.58 12.26
CA ALA A 27 4.48 -0.85 12.54
C ALA A 27 4.34 -1.71 13.81
N VAL A 28 5.09 -2.80 13.87
CA VAL A 28 5.13 -3.71 15.03
C VAL A 28 5.68 -2.99 16.27
N ALA A 29 6.76 -2.22 16.14
CA ALA A 29 7.33 -1.46 17.26
C ALA A 29 6.35 -0.42 17.85
N LEU A 30 5.43 0.09 17.01
CA LEU A 30 4.38 1.03 17.39
C LEU A 30 3.04 0.36 17.70
N THR A 31 2.99 -0.98 17.76
CA THR A 31 1.78 -1.78 18.05
C THR A 31 0.64 -1.62 17.03
N TYR A 32 0.97 -1.29 15.78
CA TYR A 32 0.01 -1.32 14.67
C TYR A 32 0.01 -2.71 14.02
N GLU A 33 -1.18 -3.29 13.86
CA GLU A 33 -1.37 -4.59 13.21
C GLU A 33 -1.54 -4.47 11.69
N MET A 34 -2.02 -3.34 11.19
CA MET A 34 -2.27 -3.10 9.77
C MET A 34 -2.05 -1.61 9.44
N LEU A 35 -1.51 -1.33 8.26
CA LEU A 35 -1.28 0.03 7.78
C LEU A 35 -1.84 0.23 6.37
N TRP A 36 -2.60 1.32 6.17
CA TRP A 36 -2.99 1.74 4.83
C TRP A 36 -1.77 2.22 4.04
N ILE A 37 -1.58 1.66 2.85
CA ILE A 37 -0.54 2.08 1.90
C ILE A 37 -1.15 2.78 0.69
N GLY A 38 -0.29 3.31 -0.18
CA GLY A 38 -0.69 4.03 -1.38
C GLY A 38 -1.13 3.15 -2.56
N LEU A 39 -1.10 1.82 -2.41
CA LEU A 39 -1.43 0.91 -3.50
C LEU A 39 -2.95 0.75 -3.61
N THR A 40 -3.47 0.80 -4.85
CA THR A 40 -4.90 0.67 -5.16
C THR A 40 -5.11 0.13 -6.56
N ASP A 41 -6.22 -0.57 -6.81
CA ASP A 41 -6.70 -0.93 -8.14
C ASP A 41 -8.01 -0.22 -8.52
N LEU A 42 -8.37 0.86 -7.79
CA LEU A 42 -9.56 1.70 -8.02
C LEU A 42 -9.70 2.19 -9.48
N MET A 43 -8.59 2.34 -10.20
CA MET A 43 -8.58 2.80 -11.58
C MET A 43 -8.96 1.69 -12.57
N ALA A 44 -8.52 0.45 -12.30
CA ALA A 44 -8.76 -0.71 -13.13
C ALA A 44 -8.52 -1.98 -12.31
N GLU A 45 -9.57 -2.78 -12.14
CA GLU A 45 -9.54 -4.06 -11.43
C GLU A 45 -8.35 -4.94 -11.83
N ASN A 46 -7.63 -5.45 -10.83
CA ASN A 46 -6.40 -6.24 -10.99
C ASN A 46 -5.21 -5.47 -11.62
N GLN A 47 -5.27 -4.14 -11.71
CA GLN A 47 -4.13 -3.27 -12.05
C GLN A 47 -3.82 -2.39 -10.85
N TYR A 48 -2.80 -2.80 -10.08
CA TYR A 48 -2.41 -2.12 -8.87
C TYR A 48 -1.47 -0.95 -9.20
N MET A 49 -1.95 0.25 -8.87
CA MET A 49 -1.31 1.53 -9.14
C MET A 49 -1.06 2.30 -7.84
N TRP A 50 0.01 3.07 -7.79
CA TRP A 50 0.31 3.94 -6.67
C TRP A 50 -0.45 5.28 -6.80
N ILE A 51 -1.17 5.68 -5.74
CA ILE A 51 -2.04 6.88 -5.77
C ILE A 51 -1.30 8.21 -5.88
N ASP A 52 0.00 8.24 -5.63
CA ASP A 52 0.81 9.45 -5.60
C ASP A 52 1.34 9.84 -6.97
N ASP A 53 1.75 8.88 -7.80
CA ASP A 53 2.33 9.12 -9.12
C ASP A 53 1.64 8.37 -10.27
N ILE A 54 0.65 7.53 -9.98
CA ILE A 54 -0.06 6.71 -10.97
C ILE A 54 0.91 5.78 -11.72
N SER A 55 1.92 5.26 -11.01
CA SER A 55 2.81 4.21 -11.51
C SER A 55 2.25 2.82 -11.20
N GLU A 56 2.59 1.85 -12.05
CA GLU A 56 2.24 0.44 -11.85
C GLU A 56 3.15 -0.18 -10.79
N ALA A 57 2.60 -1.03 -9.93
CA ALA A 57 3.40 -1.71 -8.91
C ALA A 57 4.36 -2.73 -9.53
N HIS A 58 5.66 -2.45 -9.40
CA HIS A 58 6.72 -3.39 -9.76
C HIS A 58 7.08 -4.36 -8.63
N PHE A 59 6.66 -4.05 -7.41
CA PHE A 59 6.81 -4.87 -6.23
C PHE A 59 5.45 -5.10 -5.57
N THR A 60 5.16 -6.34 -5.21
CA THR A 60 3.97 -6.70 -4.43
C THR A 60 4.33 -7.84 -3.47
N ASP A 61 3.73 -7.82 -2.28
CA ASP A 61 3.92 -8.83 -1.22
C ASP A 61 2.56 -9.28 -0.68
N TRP A 62 1.78 -9.91 -1.56
CA TRP A 62 0.40 -10.27 -1.28
C TRP A 62 0.31 -11.36 -0.20
N ALA A 63 -0.45 -11.08 0.87
CA ALA A 63 -0.84 -12.13 1.81
C ALA A 63 -1.69 -13.19 1.10
N GLN A 64 -1.64 -14.42 1.60
CA GLN A 64 -2.32 -15.55 0.97
C GLN A 64 -3.82 -15.28 0.79
N GLY A 65 -4.28 -15.22 -0.46
CA GLY A 65 -5.69 -15.01 -0.81
C GLY A 65 -6.11 -13.54 -0.96
N GLN A 66 -5.21 -12.56 -0.79
CA GLN A 66 -5.52 -11.13 -0.95
C GLN A 66 -5.51 -10.66 -2.42
N SER A 67 -4.96 -11.44 -3.35
CA SER A 67 -4.96 -11.11 -4.78
C SER A 67 -6.23 -11.58 -5.53
N ASN A 68 -7.29 -11.98 -4.82
CA ASN A 68 -8.40 -12.79 -5.37
C ASN A 68 -9.65 -11.99 -5.77
N GLY A 69 -9.46 -10.84 -6.41
CA GLY A 69 -10.43 -10.28 -7.35
C GLY A 69 -11.47 -9.30 -6.77
N GLY A 70 -11.03 -8.06 -6.52
CA GLY A 70 -11.88 -6.89 -6.76
C GLY A 70 -13.00 -6.60 -5.76
N LEU A 71 -12.86 -7.04 -4.51
CA LEU A 71 -13.75 -6.58 -3.43
C LEU A 71 -13.13 -5.47 -2.57
N GLU A 72 -11.81 -5.26 -2.68
CA GLU A 72 -11.06 -4.31 -1.86
C GLU A 72 -10.14 -3.45 -2.74
N ASP A 73 -10.56 -2.22 -3.02
CA ASP A 73 -9.77 -1.30 -3.86
C ASP A 73 -8.58 -0.67 -3.13
N CYS A 74 -8.50 -0.84 -1.81
CA CYS A 74 -7.50 -0.21 -0.94
C CYS A 74 -6.66 -1.29 -0.26
N ILE A 75 -5.34 -1.12 -0.26
CA ILE A 75 -4.42 -2.15 0.21
C ILE A 75 -3.87 -1.84 1.61
N LEU A 76 -3.79 -2.88 2.43
CA LEU A 76 -3.18 -2.88 3.75
C LEU A 76 -1.86 -3.65 3.73
N LEU A 77 -0.91 -3.16 4.54
CA LEU A 77 0.36 -3.81 4.88
C LEU A 77 0.28 -4.39 6.28
#